data_AF-A0A518HMH5-F1
#
_entry.id   AF-A0A518HMH5-F1
#
_cell.length_a   1.000
_cell.length_b   1.000
_cell.length_c   1.000
_cell.angle_alpha   90.00
_cell.angle_beta   90.00
_cell.angle_gamma   90.00
#
_symmetry.space_group_name_H-M   'P 1'
#
loop_
_entity.id
_entity.type
_entity.pdbx_description
1 polymer ?
#
loop_
_entity_poly.entity_id
_entity_poly.type
_entity_poly.pdbx_seq_one_letter_code
_entity_poly.pdbx_strand_id
1 'polypeptide(L)'
;MPWQYQTPPDLTTADERFAHFRSIMDRRAADLQQVGWRQLSPVEDAQLEAKLRIRYPLDNSQPPEPHATWDISVIYASESNYTELETDLNLRMLEALRECTEPTEEIYAIDWQHDWYSFNPHNLRSDGAPYEWAVPILPDGDFYLFIPNDHRFGVYGFPQTNSIVICGHEFLAAIDSNPPKVFSRRLTDCRSHVPPKRTITKP
;
A
#
# COMPACT_ATOMS: atom_id res chain seq x y z
N MET A 1 0.13 -0.11 -21.95
CA MET A 1 1.10 -1.11 -22.46
C MET A 1 1.74 -1.74 -21.24
N PRO A 2 1.76 -3.08 -21.09
CA PRO A 2 2.42 -3.69 -19.94
C PRO A 2 3.94 -3.42 -20.01
N TRP A 3 4.56 -3.13 -18.87
CA TRP A 3 6.01 -3.02 -18.73
C TRP A 3 6.66 -4.34 -19.16
N GLN A 4 7.16 -4.40 -20.40
CA GLN A 4 8.05 -5.47 -20.82
C GLN A 4 9.44 -5.14 -20.30
N TYR A 5 10.03 -6.06 -19.54
CA TYR A 5 11.43 -6.01 -19.15
C TYR A 5 12.28 -6.05 -20.43
N GLN A 6 12.61 -4.87 -20.98
CA GLN A 6 13.51 -4.78 -22.11
C GLN A 6 14.91 -5.16 -21.63
N THR A 7 15.59 -6.03 -22.37
CA THR A 7 17.00 -6.35 -22.11
C THR A 7 17.76 -5.02 -22.05
N PRO A 8 18.51 -4.74 -20.96
CA PRO A 8 19.25 -3.49 -20.85
C PRO A 8 20.14 -3.31 -22.08
N PRO A 9 20.19 -2.12 -22.69
CA PRO A 9 21.16 -1.84 -23.73
C PRO A 9 22.57 -2.11 -23.21
N ASP A 10 23.49 -2.49 -24.10
CA ASP A 10 24.91 -2.66 -23.76
C ASP A 10 25.53 -1.28 -23.48
N LEU A 11 25.37 -0.80 -22.24
CA LEU A 11 25.83 0.51 -21.78
C LEU A 11 27.23 0.37 -21.18
N THR A 12 28.20 0.94 -21.88
CA THR A 12 29.63 0.73 -21.63
C THR A 12 30.20 1.66 -20.56
N THR A 13 29.57 2.83 -20.35
CA THR A 13 30.02 3.83 -19.38
C THR A 13 29.03 4.03 -18.22
N ALA A 14 29.53 4.52 -17.09
CA ALA A 14 28.70 4.86 -15.94
C ALA A 14 27.69 5.97 -16.29
N ASP A 15 28.11 6.99 -17.04
CA ASP A 15 27.25 8.11 -17.45
C ASP A 15 26.08 7.65 -18.34
N GLU A 16 26.33 6.73 -19.28
CA GLU A 16 25.29 6.11 -20.09
C GLU A 16 24.28 5.33 -19.24
N ARG A 17 24.76 4.57 -18.25
CA ARG A 17 23.90 3.84 -17.30
C ARG A 17 23.06 4.80 -16.46
N PHE A 18 23.64 5.88 -15.95
CA PHE A 18 22.91 6.89 -15.18
C PHE A 18 21.86 7.62 -16.03
N ALA A 19 22.18 7.99 -17.27
CA ALA A 19 21.23 8.63 -18.17
C ALA A 19 20.08 7.69 -18.56
N HIS A 20 20.39 6.42 -18.84
CA HIS A 20 19.37 5.40 -19.12
C HIS A 20 18.46 5.16 -17.92
N PHE A 21 19.04 5.01 -16.73
CA PHE A 21 18.28 4.86 -15.49
C PHE A 21 17.36 6.05 -15.23
N ARG A 22 17.86 7.30 -15.36
CA ARG A 22 17.02 8.51 -15.26
C ARG A 22 15.87 8.48 -16.25
N SER A 23 16.12 8.13 -17.52
CA SER A 23 15.06 8.01 -18.52
C SER A 23 14.01 6.95 -18.19
N ILE A 24 14.39 5.83 -17.56
CA ILE A 24 13.45 4.81 -17.07
C ILE A 24 12.58 5.40 -15.96
N MET A 25 13.20 6.07 -14.98
CA MET A 25 12.49 6.67 -13.85
C MET A 25 11.55 7.79 -14.28
N ASP A 26 11.98 8.67 -15.19
CA ASP A 26 11.15 9.76 -15.73
C ASP A 26 9.93 9.22 -16.48
N ARG A 27 10.10 8.14 -17.27
CA ARG A 27 8.97 7.46 -17.93
C ARG A 27 8.01 6.86 -16.92
N ARG A 28 8.53 6.17 -15.89
CA ARG A 28 7.70 5.59 -14.83
C ARG A 28 6.91 6.68 -14.09
N ALA A 29 7.55 7.79 -13.75
CA ALA A 29 6.88 8.92 -13.11
C ALA A 29 5.76 9.51 -13.99
N ALA A 30 6.01 9.66 -15.30
CA ALA A 30 5.00 10.14 -16.24
C ALA A 30 3.81 9.16 -16.38
N ASP A 31 4.07 7.85 -16.44
CA ASP A 31 3.03 6.83 -16.50
C ASP A 31 2.19 6.80 -15.21
N LEU A 32 2.84 6.91 -14.05
CA LEU A 32 2.17 6.98 -12.74
C LEU A 32 1.28 8.23 -12.65
N GLN A 33 1.75 9.37 -13.14
CA GLN A 33 0.95 10.60 -13.20
C GLN A 33 -0.27 10.48 -14.10
N GLN A 34 -0.18 9.75 -15.21
CA GLN A 34 -1.32 9.50 -16.11
C GLN A 34 -2.43 8.68 -15.45
N VAL A 35 -2.08 7.80 -14.50
CA VAL A 35 -3.05 6.97 -13.76
C VAL A 35 -3.42 7.56 -12.39
N GLY A 36 -3.01 8.81 -12.13
CA GLY A 36 -3.48 9.60 -10.98
C GLY A 36 -2.59 9.54 -9.74
N TRP A 37 -1.38 9.02 -9.83
CA TRP A 37 -0.38 9.14 -8.78
C TRP A 37 0.34 10.48 -8.87
N ARG A 38 0.50 11.14 -7.73
CA ARG A 38 1.26 12.38 -7.61
C ARG A 38 2.32 12.23 -6.55
N GLN A 39 3.58 12.32 -6.96
CA GLN A 39 4.69 12.39 -6.02
C GLN A 39 4.54 13.64 -5.15
N LEU A 40 4.72 13.48 -3.85
CA LEU A 40 4.71 14.56 -2.89
C LEU A 40 5.98 15.41 -3.06
N SER A 41 5.85 16.70 -2.79
CA SER A 41 7.00 17.60 -2.71
C SER A 41 7.75 17.41 -1.38
N PRO A 42 9.03 17.79 -1.29
CA PRO A 42 9.79 17.70 -0.02
C PRO A 42 9.14 18.42 1.17
N VAL A 43 8.32 19.45 0.90
CA VAL A 43 7.56 20.15 1.94
C VAL A 43 6.37 19.32 2.42
N GLU A 44 5.65 18.67 1.51
CA GLU A 44 4.56 17.75 1.84
C GLU A 44 5.09 16.53 2.60
N ASP A 45 6.23 15.97 2.18
CA ASP A 45 6.90 14.85 2.85
C ASP A 45 7.20 15.20 4.31
N ALA A 46 7.90 16.31 4.54
CA ALA A 46 8.27 16.73 5.89
C ALA A 46 7.03 16.97 6.79
N GLN A 47 5.95 17.51 6.22
CA GLN A 47 4.69 17.71 6.96
C GLN A 47 4.01 16.39 7.30
N LEU A 48 3.96 15.45 6.36
CA LEU A 48 3.35 14.15 6.58
C LEU A 48 4.20 13.30 7.55
N GLU A 49 5.52 13.32 7.40
CA GLU A 49 6.46 12.65 8.29
C GLU A 49 6.27 13.10 9.75
N ALA A 50 6.15 14.40 9.99
CA ALA A 50 5.89 14.94 11.31
C ALA A 50 4.59 14.40 11.93
N LYS A 51 3.54 14.21 11.12
CA LYS A 51 2.28 13.59 11.57
C LYS A 51 2.46 12.09 11.86
N LEU A 52 3.19 11.38 11.00
CA LEU A 52 3.39 9.94 11.11
C LEU A 52 4.15 9.56 12.37
N ARG A 53 5.24 10.27 12.68
CA ARG A 53 6.09 9.99 13.85
C ARG A 53 5.35 10.10 15.18
N ILE A 54 4.22 10.80 15.23
CA ILE A 54 3.37 10.93 16.42
C ILE A 54 2.37 9.76 16.50
N ARG A 55 1.84 9.35 15.35
CA ARG A 55 0.64 8.50 15.27
C ARG A 55 0.96 7.03 15.03
N TYR A 56 2.05 6.74 14.33
CA TYR A 56 2.34 5.42 13.80
C TYR A 56 3.71 4.92 14.25
N PRO A 57 3.77 3.68 14.74
CA PRO A 57 5.01 2.96 14.95
C PRO A 57 5.79 2.81 13.65
N LEU A 58 6.83 3.60 13.48
CA LEU A 58 7.81 3.38 12.41
C LEU A 58 8.92 2.42 12.87
N ASP A 59 8.83 1.96 14.13
CA ASP A 59 9.83 1.21 14.88
C ASP A 59 9.30 -0.12 15.44
N ASN A 60 8.20 -0.67 14.88
CA ASN A 60 7.50 -1.86 15.38
C ASN A 60 6.87 -1.73 16.80
N SER A 61 6.68 -0.51 17.32
CA SER A 61 5.76 -0.29 18.45
C SER A 61 4.29 -0.63 18.10
N GLN A 62 3.38 -0.57 19.08
CA GLN A 62 2.01 -1.09 18.94
C GLN A 62 1.17 -0.25 17.94
N PRO A 63 0.64 -0.84 16.86
CA PRO A 63 -0.14 -0.11 15.86
C PRO A 63 -1.48 0.38 16.45
N PRO A 64 -2.09 1.45 15.87
CA PRO A 64 -3.35 1.99 16.39
C PRO A 64 -4.44 0.94 16.48
N GLU A 65 -5.20 0.94 17.58
CA GLU A 65 -6.38 0.08 17.71
C GLU A 65 -7.59 0.65 16.95
N PRO A 66 -8.46 -0.22 16.38
CA PRO A 66 -8.27 -1.66 16.28
C PRO A 66 -7.26 -2.02 15.18
N HIS A 67 -6.56 -3.15 15.33
CA HIS A 67 -5.71 -3.69 14.28
C HIS A 67 -5.72 -5.21 14.24
N ALA A 68 -5.27 -5.76 13.12
CA ALA A 68 -4.90 -7.16 12.98
C ALA A 68 -3.65 -7.28 12.11
N THR A 69 -2.91 -8.37 12.32
CA THR A 69 -1.65 -8.65 11.62
C THR A 69 -1.75 -10.01 10.93
N TRP A 70 -1.33 -10.08 9.67
CA TRP A 70 -1.29 -11.30 8.89
C TRP A 70 0.12 -11.64 8.48
N ASP A 71 0.44 -12.93 8.55
CA ASP A 71 1.63 -13.52 7.96
C ASP A 71 1.39 -13.67 6.45
N ILE A 72 2.30 -13.13 5.65
CA ILE A 72 2.23 -13.20 4.18
C ILE A 72 3.30 -14.14 3.60
N SER A 73 4.02 -14.90 4.44
CA SER A 73 5.15 -15.74 4.01
C SER A 73 4.77 -16.79 2.95
N VAL A 74 3.48 -17.17 2.89
CA VAL A 74 2.92 -18.09 1.89
C VAL A 74 3.19 -17.65 0.45
N ILE A 75 3.28 -16.34 0.18
CA ILE A 75 3.53 -15.83 -1.18
C ILE A 75 4.93 -16.19 -1.69
N TYR A 76 5.90 -16.31 -0.78
CA TYR A 76 7.29 -16.63 -1.10
C TYR A 76 7.56 -18.14 -1.11
N ALA A 77 6.56 -18.99 -0.84
CA ALA A 77 6.74 -20.43 -0.77
C ALA A 77 7.06 -21.08 -2.13
N SER A 78 6.66 -20.46 -3.24
CA SER A 78 6.98 -20.92 -4.60
C SER A 78 6.76 -19.82 -5.64
N GLU A 79 7.62 -19.74 -6.66
CA GLU A 79 7.47 -18.79 -7.78
C GLU A 79 6.12 -18.92 -8.50
N SER A 80 5.57 -20.12 -8.62
CA SER A 80 4.28 -20.36 -9.28
C SER A 80 3.10 -19.68 -8.58
N ASN A 81 3.20 -19.44 -7.27
CA ASN A 81 2.13 -18.83 -6.48
C ASN A 81 2.25 -17.30 -6.42
N TYR A 82 3.45 -16.77 -6.63
CA TYR A 82 3.77 -15.35 -6.38
C TYR A 82 2.83 -14.43 -7.17
N THR A 83 2.78 -14.56 -8.50
CA THR A 83 1.99 -13.67 -9.35
C THR A 83 0.49 -13.76 -9.06
N GLU A 84 -0.04 -14.95 -8.83
CA GLU A 84 -1.48 -15.11 -8.54
C GLU A 84 -1.83 -14.46 -7.19
N LEU A 85 -1.02 -14.70 -6.17
CA LEU A 85 -1.25 -14.20 -4.82
C LEU A 85 -1.02 -12.69 -4.72
N GLU A 86 -0.03 -12.14 -5.42
CA GLU A 86 0.22 -10.70 -5.51
C GLU A 86 -0.93 -9.99 -6.26
N THR A 87 -1.37 -10.56 -7.38
CA THR A 87 -2.51 -10.00 -8.14
C THR A 87 -3.78 -10.01 -7.29
N ASP A 88 -4.07 -11.10 -6.59
CA ASP A 88 -5.21 -11.19 -5.68
C ASP A 88 -5.08 -10.19 -4.52
N LEU A 89 -3.91 -10.08 -3.90
CA LEU A 89 -3.65 -9.08 -2.86
C LEU A 89 -3.92 -7.66 -3.35
N ASN A 90 -3.36 -7.27 -4.49
CA ASN A 90 -3.56 -5.94 -5.06
C ASN A 90 -5.04 -5.66 -5.36
N LEU A 91 -5.77 -6.64 -5.92
CA LEU A 91 -7.20 -6.50 -6.19
C LEU A 91 -8.01 -6.29 -4.92
N ARG A 92 -7.85 -7.16 -3.92
CA ARG A 92 -8.61 -7.09 -2.67
C ARG A 92 -8.31 -5.82 -1.88
N MET A 93 -7.06 -5.38 -1.92
CA MET A 93 -6.64 -4.15 -1.26
C MET A 93 -7.20 -2.92 -1.98
N LEU A 94 -7.21 -2.90 -3.32
CA LEU A 94 -7.86 -1.83 -4.08
C LEU A 94 -9.37 -1.77 -3.83
N GLU A 95 -10.05 -2.92 -3.77
CA GLU A 95 -11.47 -3.01 -3.43
C GLU A 95 -11.75 -2.44 -2.04
N ALA A 96 -10.96 -2.84 -1.02
CA ALA A 96 -11.10 -2.33 0.33
C ALA A 96 -10.81 -0.82 0.43
N LEU A 97 -9.80 -0.30 -0.28
CA LEU A 97 -9.51 1.13 -0.32
C LEU A 97 -10.70 1.91 -0.88
N ARG A 98 -11.27 1.47 -2.00
CA ARG A 98 -12.44 2.11 -2.62
C ARG A 98 -13.69 2.07 -1.77
N GLU A 99 -13.90 0.98 -1.03
CA GLU A 99 -15.01 0.88 -0.09
C GLU A 99 -14.85 1.86 1.08
N CYS A 100 -13.61 2.11 1.50
CA CYS A 100 -13.30 2.94 2.65
C CYS A 100 -12.96 4.40 2.32
N THR A 101 -13.01 4.82 1.05
CA THR A 101 -12.68 6.19 0.61
C THR A 101 -13.76 6.77 -0.30
N GLU A 102 -13.97 8.08 -0.21
CA GLU A 102 -14.89 8.78 -1.10
C GLU A 102 -14.38 8.75 -2.56
N PRO A 103 -15.27 8.86 -3.59
CA PRO A 103 -14.89 8.77 -4.99
C PRO A 103 -13.81 9.76 -5.47
N THR A 104 -13.66 10.90 -4.77
CA THR A 104 -12.67 11.94 -5.08
C THR A 104 -11.56 12.04 -4.04
N GLU A 105 -11.53 11.13 -3.07
CA GLU A 105 -10.58 11.20 -1.97
C GLU A 105 -9.21 10.68 -2.38
N GLU A 106 -8.18 11.44 -2.03
CA GLU A 106 -6.80 11.01 -2.15
C GLU A 106 -6.30 10.46 -0.82
N ILE A 107 -5.48 9.41 -0.91
CA ILE A 107 -4.74 8.84 0.21
C ILE A 107 -3.25 8.88 -0.11
N TYR A 108 -2.43 8.67 0.91
CA TYR A 108 -0.98 8.60 0.76
C TYR A 108 -0.50 7.16 0.63
N ALA A 109 0.46 6.93 -0.27
CA ALA A 109 1.30 5.75 -0.27
C ALA A 109 2.74 6.16 -0.01
N ILE A 110 3.37 5.50 0.95
CA ILE A 110 4.65 5.91 1.52
C ILE A 110 5.59 4.74 1.38
N ASP A 111 6.69 5.00 0.67
CA ASP A 111 7.87 4.16 0.66
C ASP A 111 8.89 4.77 1.63
N TRP A 112 9.08 4.13 2.78
CA TRP A 112 9.86 4.70 3.85
C TRP A 112 11.34 4.82 3.45
N GLN A 113 11.87 6.05 3.49
CA GLN A 113 13.19 6.46 2.97
C GLN A 113 13.29 6.68 1.45
N HIS A 114 12.17 6.54 0.73
CA HIS A 114 12.05 6.74 -0.72
C HIS A 114 10.92 7.74 -1.05
N ASP A 115 10.44 7.71 -2.29
CA ASP A 115 9.45 8.65 -2.83
C ASP A 115 8.06 8.40 -2.24
N TRP A 116 7.39 9.47 -1.80
CA TRP A 116 6.04 9.40 -1.27
C TRP A 116 5.05 9.92 -2.29
N TYR A 117 3.85 9.34 -2.28
CA TYR A 117 2.83 9.67 -3.26
C TYR A 117 1.48 9.93 -2.61
N SER A 118 0.67 10.70 -3.30
CA SER A 118 -0.78 10.75 -3.12
C SER A 118 -1.48 10.18 -4.35
N PHE A 119 -2.60 9.50 -4.15
CA PHE A 119 -3.41 8.98 -5.25
C PHE A 119 -4.86 8.78 -4.80
N ASN A 120 -5.77 8.78 -5.77
CA ASN A 120 -7.17 8.39 -5.56
C ASN A 120 -7.36 6.92 -5.95
N PRO A 121 -7.72 6.01 -5.02
CA PRO A 121 -7.96 4.60 -5.32
C PRO A 121 -9.01 4.34 -6.40
N HIS A 122 -9.97 5.25 -6.58
CA HIS A 122 -11.01 5.14 -7.60
C HIS A 122 -10.47 5.36 -9.03
N ASN A 123 -9.28 5.95 -9.20
CA ASN A 123 -8.66 6.16 -10.51
C ASN A 123 -7.88 4.94 -11.04
N LEU A 124 -7.45 4.04 -10.16
CA LEU A 124 -6.71 2.83 -10.57
C LEU A 124 -7.61 1.85 -11.33
N ARG A 125 -7.06 0.85 -12.01
CA ARG A 125 -7.88 -0.15 -12.72
C ARG A 125 -8.05 -1.38 -11.85
N SER A 126 -9.19 -2.05 -12.00
CA SER A 126 -9.50 -3.28 -11.25
C SER A 126 -8.91 -4.54 -11.89
N ASP A 127 -7.73 -4.48 -12.50
CA ASP A 127 -7.09 -5.64 -13.11
C ASP A 127 -5.97 -6.25 -12.25
N GLY A 128 -5.65 -5.62 -11.11
CA GLY A 128 -4.75 -6.18 -10.10
C GLY A 128 -3.28 -6.08 -10.46
N ALA A 129 -2.97 -5.42 -11.57
CA ALA A 129 -1.65 -5.48 -12.12
C ALA A 129 -0.64 -4.67 -11.26
N PRO A 130 0.52 -5.27 -10.88
CA PRO A 130 1.51 -4.60 -10.03
C PRO A 130 2.03 -3.27 -10.60
N TYR A 131 2.05 -3.13 -11.94
CA TYR A 131 2.58 -1.92 -12.60
C TYR A 131 1.74 -0.66 -12.38
N GLU A 132 0.51 -0.78 -11.86
CA GLU A 132 -0.33 0.38 -11.54
C GLU A 132 -0.01 0.99 -10.18
N TRP A 133 0.80 0.31 -9.36
CA TRP A 133 1.15 0.74 -8.04
C TRP A 133 2.51 1.47 -8.07
N ALA A 134 2.51 2.75 -7.66
CA ALA A 134 3.76 3.48 -7.45
C ALA A 134 4.57 2.83 -6.32
N VAL A 135 3.87 2.52 -5.22
CA VAL A 135 4.36 1.79 -4.04
C VAL A 135 3.62 0.46 -3.99
N PRO A 136 4.32 -0.69 -3.97
CA PRO A 136 3.66 -1.99 -3.94
C PRO A 136 2.98 -2.23 -2.58
N ILE A 137 1.85 -2.94 -2.59
CA ILE A 137 1.20 -3.39 -1.35
C ILE A 137 2.04 -4.49 -0.69
N LEU A 138 2.62 -5.37 -1.51
CA LEU A 138 3.49 -6.43 -1.04
C LEU A 138 4.84 -5.82 -0.63
N PRO A 139 5.30 -6.02 0.61
CA PRO A 139 6.62 -5.56 1.03
C PRO A 139 7.71 -6.32 0.27
N ASP A 140 8.63 -5.62 -0.38
CA ASP A 140 9.72 -6.19 -1.18
C ASP A 140 11.11 -5.89 -0.59
N GLY A 141 11.16 -5.32 0.62
CA GLY A 141 12.39 -4.97 1.31
C GLY A 141 12.27 -3.68 2.11
N ASP A 142 11.40 -2.78 1.66
CA ASP A 142 11.12 -1.48 2.27
C ASP A 142 9.81 -1.46 3.07
N PHE A 143 9.69 -0.47 3.96
CA PHE A 143 8.52 -0.32 4.82
C PHE A 143 7.46 0.53 4.11
N TYR A 144 6.31 -0.07 3.82
CA TYR A 144 5.24 0.57 3.06
C TYR A 144 4.06 0.96 3.92
N LEU A 145 3.54 2.17 3.70
CA LEU A 145 2.34 2.69 4.35
C LEU A 145 1.29 3.13 3.34
N PHE A 146 0.03 2.80 3.62
CA PHE A 146 -1.13 3.41 2.95
C PHE A 146 -2.05 4.02 3.99
N ILE A 147 -2.27 5.34 3.92
CA ILE A 147 -3.07 6.06 4.91
C ILE A 147 -3.89 7.21 4.28
N PRO A 148 -5.16 7.41 4.68
CA PRO A 148 -5.92 8.60 4.32
C PRO A 148 -5.44 9.80 5.13
N ASN A 149 -5.71 11.03 4.65
CA ASN A 149 -5.27 12.26 5.32
C ASN A 149 -5.89 12.48 6.71
N ASP A 150 -7.03 11.85 7.01
CA ASP A 150 -7.65 11.87 8.34
C ASP A 150 -7.21 10.70 9.26
N HIS A 151 -6.35 9.81 8.76
CA HIS A 151 -5.72 8.72 9.52
C HIS A 151 -6.74 7.71 10.10
N ARG A 152 -7.93 7.57 9.50
CA ARG A 152 -9.01 6.69 9.99
C ARG A 152 -8.72 5.18 9.83
N PHE A 153 -7.85 4.82 8.90
CA PHE A 153 -7.30 3.47 8.74
C PHE A 153 -5.82 3.53 8.33
N GLY A 154 -5.18 2.38 8.27
CA GLY A 154 -3.82 2.28 7.73
C GLY A 154 -3.44 0.84 7.38
N VAL A 155 -2.60 0.72 6.35
CA VAL A 155 -1.98 -0.55 5.92
C VAL A 155 -0.47 -0.40 6.07
N TYR A 156 0.17 -1.38 6.70
CA TYR A 156 1.60 -1.36 7.01
C TYR A 156 2.24 -2.65 6.53
N GLY A 157 3.21 -2.54 5.64
CA GLY A 157 4.02 -3.65 5.17
C GLY A 157 5.32 -3.76 5.97
N PHE A 158 5.55 -4.89 6.64
CA PHE A 158 6.77 -5.15 7.40
C PHE A 158 7.58 -6.29 6.75
N PRO A 159 8.61 -5.97 5.95
CA PRO A 159 9.44 -6.97 5.26
C PRO A 159 10.17 -7.90 6.22
N GLN A 160 10.71 -7.38 7.33
CA GLN A 160 11.54 -8.16 8.25
C GLN A 160 10.78 -9.30 8.92
N THR A 161 9.47 -9.17 9.03
CA THR A 161 8.57 -10.16 9.64
C THR A 161 7.64 -10.83 8.64
N ASN A 162 7.77 -10.55 7.34
CA ASN A 162 6.84 -11.00 6.30
C ASN A 162 5.38 -10.86 6.73
N SER A 163 5.00 -9.66 7.13
CA SER A 163 3.66 -9.41 7.66
C SER A 163 3.07 -8.10 7.17
N ILE A 164 1.74 -8.10 7.01
CA ILE A 164 0.96 -6.89 6.79
C ILE A 164 0.11 -6.64 8.05
N VAL A 165 0.14 -5.41 8.53
CA VAL A 165 -0.76 -4.93 9.58
C VAL A 165 -1.83 -4.04 8.95
N ILE A 166 -3.05 -4.18 9.42
CA ILE A 166 -4.15 -3.28 9.04
C ILE A 166 -4.75 -2.71 10.31
N CYS A 167 -4.97 -1.40 10.34
CA CYS A 167 -5.69 -0.71 11.41
C CYS A 167 -6.93 0.02 10.89
N GLY A 168 -7.88 0.27 11.80
CA GLY A 168 -9.14 0.97 11.50
C GLY A 168 -10.32 0.02 11.29
N HIS A 169 -11.45 0.35 11.93
CA HIS A 169 -12.64 -0.52 11.96
C HIS A 169 -13.20 -0.82 10.57
N GLU A 170 -13.40 0.21 9.75
CA GLU A 170 -14.06 0.08 8.44
C GLU A 170 -13.19 -0.72 7.47
N PHE A 171 -11.89 -0.45 7.46
CA PHE A 171 -10.96 -1.16 6.58
C PHE A 171 -10.80 -2.64 6.99
N LEU A 172 -10.72 -2.93 8.30
CA LEU A 172 -10.73 -4.31 8.77
C LEU A 172 -12.02 -5.05 8.38
N ALA A 173 -13.16 -4.38 8.41
CA ALA A 173 -14.44 -4.98 8.00
C ALA A 173 -14.50 -5.25 6.49
N ALA A 174 -13.97 -4.34 5.65
CA ALA A 174 -13.85 -4.55 4.22
C ALA A 174 -12.95 -5.77 3.90
N ILE A 175 -11.81 -5.88 4.59
CA ILE A 175 -10.89 -7.03 4.45
C ILE A 175 -11.52 -8.33 4.92
N ASP A 176 -12.24 -8.34 6.05
CA ASP A 176 -12.94 -9.55 6.50
C ASP A 176 -14.06 -9.98 5.53
N SER A 177 -14.68 -9.02 4.84
CA SER A 177 -15.75 -9.30 3.86
C SER A 177 -15.21 -9.89 2.56
N ASN A 178 -13.97 -9.56 2.19
CA ASN A 178 -13.32 -10.07 0.99
C ASN A 178 -11.80 -10.22 1.17
N PRO A 179 -11.34 -11.23 1.93
CA PRO A 179 -9.94 -11.32 2.34
C PRO A 179 -9.03 -11.71 1.17
N PRO A 180 -7.84 -11.09 1.06
CA PRO A 180 -6.75 -11.60 0.22
C PRO A 180 -6.42 -13.06 0.53
N LYS A 181 -6.13 -13.86 -0.49
CA LYS A 181 -5.69 -15.26 -0.34
C LYS A 181 -4.45 -15.40 0.54
N VAL A 182 -3.55 -14.41 0.49
CA VAL A 182 -2.35 -14.37 1.34
C VAL A 182 -2.65 -14.16 2.82
N PHE A 183 -3.85 -13.70 3.19
CA PHE A 183 -4.27 -13.48 4.58
C PHE A 183 -4.80 -14.75 5.25
N SER A 184 -4.27 -15.91 4.87
CA SER A 184 -4.67 -17.21 5.41
C SER A 184 -4.27 -17.44 6.87
N ARG A 185 -3.27 -16.69 7.36
CA ARG A 185 -2.75 -16.83 8.73
C ARG A 185 -2.71 -15.47 9.44
N ARG A 186 -3.58 -15.32 10.45
CA ARG A 186 -3.61 -14.16 11.35
C ARG A 186 -2.64 -14.38 12.51
N LEU A 187 -1.74 -13.43 12.74
CA LEU A 187 -0.74 -13.45 13.82
C LEU A 187 -1.28 -12.80 15.09
N THR A 188 -1.95 -11.66 14.95
CA THR A 188 -2.57 -10.94 16.07
C THR A 188 -3.92 -10.35 15.64
N ASP A 189 -4.79 -10.14 16.63
CA ASP A 189 -6.10 -9.54 16.45
C ASP A 189 -6.43 -8.71 17.70
N CYS A 190 -6.28 -7.40 17.57
CA CYS A 190 -6.52 -6.41 18.63
C CYS A 190 -7.74 -5.56 18.28
N ARG A 191 -8.81 -6.21 17.85
CA ARG A 191 -10.14 -5.59 17.77
C ARG A 191 -10.77 -5.66 19.16
N SER A 192 -10.60 -4.59 19.94
CA SER A 192 -11.29 -4.45 21.22
C SER A 192 -12.80 -4.64 21.02
N HIS A 193 -13.46 -5.32 21.97
CA HIS A 193 -14.90 -5.64 21.93
C HIS A 193 -15.73 -4.39 21.61
N VAL A 194 -16.21 -4.24 20.37
CA VAL A 194 -17.09 -3.15 19.98
C VAL A 194 -18.45 -3.39 20.64
N PRO A 195 -18.92 -2.56 21.59
CA PRO A 195 -20.29 -2.68 22.05
C PRO A 195 -21.22 -2.41 20.87
N PRO A 196 -22.37 -3.11 20.75
CA PRO A 196 -23.26 -2.99 19.61
C PRO A 196 -23.63 -1.53 19.35
N LYS A 197 -23.66 -1.15 18.06
CA LYS A 197 -24.01 0.21 17.59
C LYS A 197 -25.25 0.70 18.36
N ARG A 198 -25.12 1.85 19.05
CA ARG A 198 -26.27 2.56 19.61
C ARG A 198 -27.23 2.90 18.46
N THR A 199 -28.34 2.16 18.37
CA THR A 199 -29.51 2.60 17.61
C THR A 199 -30.00 3.89 18.22
N ILE A 200 -29.77 5.01 17.53
CA ILE A 200 -30.45 6.27 17.82
C ILE A 200 -31.89 6.08 17.33
N THR A 201 -32.78 5.65 18.22
CA THR A 201 -34.22 5.86 18.03
C THR A 201 -34.45 7.37 18.09
N LYS A 202 -34.77 7.97 16.94
CA LYS A 202 -35.30 9.34 16.87
C LYS A 202 -36.66 9.38 17.61
N PRO A 203 -36.98 10.49 18.29
CA PRO A 203 -38.25 10.69 18.99
C PRO A 203 -39.45 10.76 18.04
#